data_AF-A0A917H796-F1
#
_entry.id   AF-A0A917H796-F1
#
_cell.length_a   1.000
_cell.length_b   1.000
_cell.length_c   1.000
_cell.angle_alpha   90.00
_cell.angle_beta   90.00
_cell.angle_gamma   90.00
#
_symmetry.space_group_name_H-M   'P 1'
#
loop_
_entity.id
_entity.type
_entity.pdbx_description
1 polymer ?
#
loop_
_entity_poly.entity_id
_entity_poly.type
_entity_poly.pdbx_seq_one_letter_code
_entity_poly.pdbx_strand_id
1 'polypeptide(L)'
;MGRSFANLHIKSKNLEKTIDVLRELSEGHAEVLGRKEAQEIKEVFYISQSNENWISVLHEYFVWGTVKKIGQTLSRLTEEPVMTAAYMNEELLELSIFANGDLQAERIFCEPWTREEYEELKEERLNDDYLVKALGIPHEDNANLLKLTSPFQAVDKLSELVGISLWSEFEWIPYEETLQNQYVKYEF
;
A
#
# COMPACT_ATOMS: atom_id res chain seq x y z
N MET A 1 -19.28 -0.10 12.59
CA MET A 1 -18.81 0.19 11.22
C MET A 1 -17.32 -0.04 11.26
N GLY A 2 -16.82 -1.04 10.55
CA GLY A 2 -15.39 -1.33 10.54
C GLY A 2 -14.64 -0.28 9.73
N ARG A 3 -13.33 -0.16 10.00
CA ARG A 3 -12.45 0.82 9.40
C ARG A 3 -11.83 0.24 8.14
N SER A 4 -11.72 1.03 7.07
CA SER A 4 -10.92 0.66 5.90
C SER A 4 -9.93 1.78 5.61
N PHE A 5 -8.69 1.39 5.41
CA PHE A 5 -7.60 2.27 5.04
C PHE A 5 -6.59 1.46 4.23
N ALA A 6 -5.70 2.15 3.54
CA ALA A 6 -4.59 1.53 2.84
C ALA A 6 -3.36 2.42 2.89
N ASN A 7 -2.22 1.80 2.66
CA ASN A 7 -0.96 2.48 2.46
C ASN A 7 -0.24 1.93 1.23
N LEU A 8 0.62 2.78 0.70
CA LEU A 8 1.29 2.56 -0.57
C LEU A 8 2.79 2.68 -0.36
N HIS A 9 3.54 1.78 -0.98
CA HIS A 9 4.98 1.69 -0.83
C HIS A 9 5.63 1.57 -2.21
N ILE A 10 6.51 2.50 -2.55
CA ILE A 10 7.23 2.54 -3.82
C ILE A 10 8.63 1.98 -3.59
N LYS A 11 9.04 0.99 -4.38
CA LYS A 11 10.36 0.36 -4.25
C LYS A 11 11.45 1.25 -4.86
N SER A 12 11.77 2.35 -4.20
CA SER A 12 12.70 3.37 -4.68
C SER A 12 13.76 3.77 -3.65
N LYS A 13 14.91 4.17 -4.17
CA LYS A 13 15.99 4.84 -3.43
C LYS A 13 15.93 6.37 -3.54
N ASN A 14 15.14 6.89 -4.49
CA ASN A 14 15.19 8.30 -4.88
C ASN A 14 13.92 9.03 -4.41
N LEU A 15 14.00 9.62 -3.22
CA LEU A 15 12.89 10.36 -2.62
C LEU A 15 12.45 11.56 -3.47
N GLU A 16 13.38 12.30 -4.07
CA GLU A 16 13.06 13.47 -4.90
C GLU A 16 12.25 13.06 -6.13
N LYS A 17 12.66 12.00 -6.84
CA LYS A 17 11.91 11.44 -7.96
C LYS A 17 10.51 11.00 -7.53
N THR A 18 10.39 10.35 -6.36
CA THR A 18 9.09 9.93 -5.83
C THR A 18 8.18 11.11 -5.53
N ILE A 19 8.70 12.19 -4.94
CA ILE A 19 7.94 13.42 -4.67
C ILE A 19 7.44 14.05 -5.99
N ASP A 20 8.29 14.11 -7.02
CA ASP A 20 7.90 14.66 -8.31
C ASP A 20 6.81 13.82 -8.99
N VAL A 21 6.88 12.49 -8.91
CA VAL A 21 5.83 11.61 -9.42
C VAL A 21 4.53 11.74 -8.63
N LEU A 22 4.58 11.94 -7.31
CA LEU A 22 3.38 12.18 -6.50
C LEU A 22 2.75 13.55 -6.82
N ARG A 23 3.56 14.56 -7.15
CA ARG A 23 3.06 15.84 -7.68
C ARG A 23 2.37 15.63 -9.04
N GLU A 24 2.98 14.86 -9.94
CA GLU A 24 2.38 14.52 -11.23
C GLU A 24 1.07 13.73 -11.06
N LEU A 25 1.00 12.80 -10.10
CA LEU A 25 -0.23 12.10 -9.76
C LEU A 25 -1.34 13.07 -9.32
N SER A 26 -0.99 14.03 -8.46
CA SER A 26 -1.92 15.08 -7.97
C SER A 26 -2.43 15.99 -9.09
N GLU A 27 -1.55 16.44 -9.98
CA GLU A 27 -1.87 17.42 -11.01
C GLU A 27 -2.45 16.81 -12.29
N GLY A 28 -1.90 15.67 -12.73
CA GLY A 28 -2.22 15.04 -14.01
C GLY A 28 -3.19 13.86 -13.93
N HIS A 29 -3.39 13.30 -12.74
CA HIS A 29 -4.23 12.11 -12.50
C HIS A 29 -5.14 12.26 -11.28
N ALA A 30 -5.53 13.49 -10.94
CA ALA A 30 -6.35 13.84 -9.79
C ALA A 30 -7.61 12.96 -9.62
N GLU A 31 -8.20 12.49 -10.71
CA GLU A 31 -9.39 11.64 -10.70
C GLU A 31 -9.17 10.29 -9.99
N VAL A 32 -7.92 9.80 -9.92
CA VAL A 32 -7.59 8.57 -9.19
C VAL A 32 -7.48 8.80 -7.69
N LEU A 33 -7.27 10.06 -7.27
CA LEU A 33 -7.32 10.53 -5.89
C LEU A 33 -8.71 11.03 -5.51
N GLY A 34 -9.76 10.64 -6.25
CA GLY A 34 -11.14 10.95 -5.90
C GLY A 34 -11.56 12.41 -6.11
N ARG A 35 -10.71 13.27 -6.68
CA ARG A 35 -11.10 14.64 -7.05
C ARG A 35 -12.18 14.63 -8.14
N LYS A 36 -13.20 15.45 -7.93
CA LYS A 36 -14.16 15.89 -8.96
C LYS A 36 -13.83 17.34 -9.31
N GLU A 37 -13.98 17.75 -10.57
CA GLU A 37 -13.42 18.95 -11.24
C GLU A 37 -13.76 20.36 -10.65
N ALA A 38 -13.93 20.53 -9.34
CA ALA A 38 -14.32 21.81 -8.72
C ALA A 38 -13.67 22.12 -7.36
N GLN A 39 -12.63 21.37 -6.94
CA GLN A 39 -11.96 21.58 -5.65
C GLN A 39 -10.49 21.95 -5.83
N GLU A 40 -10.14 23.21 -5.56
CA GLU A 40 -8.76 23.70 -5.41
C GLU A 40 -8.18 23.29 -4.03
N ILE A 41 -8.20 21.99 -3.69
CA ILE A 41 -7.93 21.57 -2.31
C ILE A 41 -6.46 21.40 -1.94
N LYS A 42 -5.46 21.39 -2.81
CA LYS A 42 -4.11 20.86 -2.47
C LYS A 42 -4.11 19.44 -1.90
N GLU A 43 -3.47 18.52 -2.61
CA GLU A 43 -3.35 17.15 -2.11
C GLU A 43 -2.28 17.07 -1.02
N VAL A 44 -2.58 16.36 0.07
CA VAL A 44 -1.68 16.22 1.22
C VAL A 44 -1.18 14.79 1.28
N PHE A 45 0.11 14.61 0.99
CA PHE A 45 0.79 13.34 1.13
C PHE A 45 1.65 13.33 2.38
N TYR A 46 1.65 12.22 3.09
CA TYR A 46 2.63 11.94 4.14
C TYR A 46 3.60 10.89 3.62
N ILE A 47 4.88 11.24 3.55
CA ILE A 47 5.90 10.43 2.90
C ILE A 47 6.98 10.07 3.92
N SER A 48 7.37 8.81 3.96
CA SER A 48 8.48 8.32 4.77
C SER A 48 9.38 7.39 3.96
N GLN A 49 10.68 7.60 4.01
CA GLN A 49 11.65 6.62 3.55
C GLN A 49 12.24 5.90 4.77
N SER A 50 11.51 4.88 5.24
CA SER A 50 11.88 4.17 6.48
C SER A 50 13.04 3.21 6.30
N ASN A 51 13.35 2.82 5.05
CA ASN A 51 14.55 2.05 4.73
C ASN A 51 15.11 2.43 3.35
N GLU A 52 16.23 1.82 2.97
CA GLU A 52 16.91 2.14 1.71
C GLU A 52 16.15 1.71 0.45
N ASN A 53 15.11 0.90 0.55
CA ASN A 53 14.50 0.26 -0.62
C ASN A 53 13.04 0.64 -0.85
N TRP A 54 12.38 1.24 0.15
CA TRP A 54 10.96 1.54 0.11
C TRP A 54 10.66 2.94 0.63
N ILE A 55 9.80 3.63 -0.10
CA ILE A 55 9.20 4.89 0.29
C ILE A 55 7.72 4.64 0.54
N SER A 56 7.30 4.81 1.78
CA SER A 56 5.91 4.69 2.24
C SER A 56 5.18 6.02 2.05
N VAL A 57 3.95 5.93 1.56
CA VAL A 57 3.09 7.06 1.25
C VAL A 57 1.73 6.81 1.87
N LEU A 58 1.25 7.78 2.64
CA LEU A 58 -0.09 7.81 3.21
C LEU A 58 -0.87 8.98 2.61
N HIS A 59 -2.16 8.75 2.36
CA HIS A 59 -3.08 9.73 1.78
C HIS A 59 -4.51 9.41 2.19
N GLU A 60 -5.39 10.42 2.25
CA GLU A 60 -6.77 10.24 2.73
C GLU A 60 -7.62 9.35 1.81
N TYR A 61 -7.35 9.37 0.52
CA TYR A 61 -8.05 8.56 -0.48
C TYR A 61 -7.49 7.14 -0.62
N PHE A 62 -6.49 6.74 0.17
CA PHE A 62 -5.97 5.37 0.12
C PHE A 62 -6.87 4.46 0.96
N VAL A 63 -7.76 3.74 0.29
CA VAL A 63 -8.65 2.74 0.86
C VAL A 63 -8.73 1.52 -0.05
N TRP A 64 -9.26 0.40 0.45
CA TRP A 64 -9.32 -0.89 -0.26
C TRP A 64 -9.90 -0.79 -1.69
N GLY A 65 -10.93 0.05 -1.90
CA GLY A 65 -11.56 0.23 -3.22
C GLY A 65 -10.81 1.12 -4.22
N THR A 66 -9.82 1.91 -3.80
CA THR A 66 -9.18 2.93 -4.66
C THR A 66 -7.68 2.72 -4.79
N VAL A 67 -7.03 2.15 -3.76
CA VAL A 67 -5.57 2.10 -3.67
C VAL A 67 -4.95 1.27 -4.80
N LYS A 68 -5.62 0.22 -5.30
CA LYS A 68 -5.14 -0.57 -6.44
C LYS A 68 -4.98 0.28 -7.70
N LYS A 69 -5.97 1.12 -8.02
CA LYS A 69 -5.92 2.03 -9.19
C LYS A 69 -4.78 3.04 -9.05
N ILE A 70 -4.55 3.52 -7.83
CA ILE A 70 -3.47 4.45 -7.51
C ILE A 70 -2.11 3.75 -7.65
N GLY A 71 -1.94 2.55 -7.07
CA GLY A 71 -0.74 1.73 -7.19
C GLY A 71 -0.41 1.37 -8.64
N GLN A 72 -1.42 1.03 -9.43
CA GLN A 72 -1.30 0.81 -10.86
C GLN A 72 -0.76 2.06 -11.57
N THR A 73 -1.41 3.21 -11.37
CA THR A 73 -1.01 4.49 -11.98
C THR A 73 0.41 4.86 -11.60
N LEU A 74 0.74 4.81 -10.30
CA LEU A 74 2.08 5.13 -9.80
C LEU A 74 3.14 4.19 -10.36
N SER A 75 2.89 2.88 -10.43
CA SER A 75 3.88 1.95 -11.00
C SER A 75 4.18 2.19 -12.49
N ARG A 76 3.27 2.87 -13.20
CA ARG A 76 3.49 3.32 -14.58
C ARG A 76 4.31 4.61 -14.62
N LEU A 77 4.01 5.57 -13.75
CA LEU A 77 4.71 6.87 -13.70
C LEU A 77 6.13 6.74 -13.14
N THR A 78 6.33 5.92 -12.11
CA THR A 78 7.65 5.73 -11.49
C THR A 78 8.55 4.80 -12.30
N GLU A 79 7.96 3.91 -13.10
CA GLU A 79 8.60 2.72 -13.70
C GLU A 79 9.26 1.80 -12.65
N GLU A 80 8.78 1.88 -11.40
CA GLU A 80 9.27 1.10 -10.27
C GLU A 80 8.16 0.23 -9.67
N PRO A 81 8.49 -0.89 -9.01
CA PRO A 81 7.50 -1.68 -8.31
C PRO A 81 6.77 -0.86 -7.25
N VAL A 82 5.45 -0.97 -7.22
CA VAL A 82 4.59 -0.34 -6.21
C VAL A 82 3.81 -1.42 -5.49
N MET A 83 3.87 -1.41 -4.17
CA MET A 83 3.10 -2.27 -3.30
C MET A 83 1.98 -1.46 -2.64
N THR A 84 0.79 -2.05 -2.54
CA THR A 84 -0.31 -1.50 -1.77
C THR A 84 -0.71 -2.51 -0.70
N ALA A 85 -0.82 -2.09 0.54
CA ALA A 85 -1.39 -2.88 1.63
C ALA A 85 -2.69 -2.22 2.07
N ALA A 86 -3.80 -2.95 1.93
CA ALA A 86 -5.14 -2.44 2.14
C ALA A 86 -5.87 -3.28 3.19
N TYR A 87 -6.59 -2.60 4.08
CA TYR A 87 -7.26 -3.20 5.21
C TYR A 87 -8.74 -2.91 5.15
N MET A 88 -9.55 -3.89 5.57
CA MET A 88 -10.98 -3.71 5.70
C MET A 88 -11.48 -4.44 6.95
N ASN A 89 -12.17 -3.69 7.81
CA ASN A 89 -12.85 -4.17 9.00
C ASN A 89 -11.97 -4.97 9.98
N GLU A 90 -10.65 -4.86 9.90
CA GLU A 90 -9.70 -5.71 10.64
C GLU A 90 -9.80 -7.22 10.29
N GLU A 91 -10.63 -7.57 9.31
CA GLU A 91 -10.96 -8.93 8.92
C GLU A 91 -10.11 -9.40 7.74
N LEU A 92 -9.61 -8.47 6.93
CA LEU A 92 -8.73 -8.77 5.81
C LEU A 92 -7.60 -7.76 5.64
N LEU A 93 -6.49 -8.28 5.14
CA LEU A 93 -5.40 -7.54 4.55
C LEU A 93 -5.27 -8.00 3.09
N GLU A 94 -5.36 -7.07 2.15
CA GLU A 94 -5.00 -7.30 0.75
C GLU A 94 -3.63 -6.68 0.48
N LEU A 95 -2.71 -7.50 -0.02
CA LEU A 95 -1.41 -7.06 -0.52
C LEU A 95 -1.39 -7.18 -2.04
N SER A 96 -1.16 -6.08 -2.74
CA SER A 96 -1.09 -6.03 -4.20
C SER A 96 0.25 -5.43 -4.64
N ILE A 97 0.89 -6.01 -5.67
CA ILE A 97 2.15 -5.54 -6.23
C ILE A 97 1.99 -5.25 -7.72
N PHE A 98 2.30 -4.02 -8.10
CA PHE A 98 2.22 -3.50 -9.45
C PHE A 98 3.62 -3.23 -10.00
N ALA A 99 3.80 -3.44 -11.30
CA ALA A 99 4.99 -3.01 -12.02
C ALA A 99 4.59 -2.59 -13.44
N ASN A 100 5.12 -1.45 -13.89
CA ASN A 100 4.85 -0.89 -15.21
C ASN A 100 3.36 -0.71 -15.54
N GLY A 101 2.53 -0.45 -14.52
CA GLY A 101 1.09 -0.27 -14.70
C GLY A 101 0.27 -1.56 -14.76
N ASP A 102 0.85 -2.71 -14.45
CA ASP A 102 0.16 -4.00 -14.42
C ASP A 102 0.24 -4.62 -13.01
N LEU A 103 -0.87 -5.24 -12.56
CA LEU A 103 -0.88 -6.08 -11.37
C LEU A 103 -0.04 -7.34 -11.65
N GLN A 104 0.98 -7.60 -10.83
CA GLN A 104 1.90 -8.73 -10.98
C GLN A 104 1.67 -9.85 -9.99
N ALA A 105 1.25 -9.48 -8.78
CA ALA A 105 0.88 -10.41 -7.72
C ALA A 105 -0.11 -9.74 -6.77
N GLU A 106 -0.99 -10.55 -6.22
CA GLU A 106 -1.95 -10.19 -5.18
C GLU A 106 -2.11 -11.34 -4.19
N ARG A 107 -2.34 -10.99 -2.93
CA ARG A 107 -2.64 -11.94 -1.86
C ARG A 107 -3.61 -11.33 -0.86
N ILE A 108 -4.69 -12.04 -0.56
CA ILE A 108 -5.64 -11.65 0.50
C ILE A 108 -5.42 -12.56 1.72
N PHE A 109 -4.99 -11.96 2.82
CA PHE A 109 -4.90 -12.59 4.13
C PHE A 109 -6.21 -12.34 4.88
N CYS A 110 -6.99 -13.39 5.07
CA CYS A 110 -8.23 -13.36 5.84
C CYS A 110 -8.52 -14.75 6.41
N GLU A 111 -9.35 -14.80 7.43
CA GLU A 111 -9.80 -16.05 8.01
C GLU A 111 -10.76 -16.78 7.07
N PRO A 112 -10.85 -18.13 7.13
CA PRO A 112 -11.67 -18.91 6.19
C PRO A 112 -13.14 -18.48 6.16
N TRP A 113 -13.73 -18.16 7.32
CA TRP A 113 -15.13 -17.72 7.40
C TRP A 113 -15.33 -16.35 6.74
N THR A 114 -14.37 -15.43 6.85
CA THR A 114 -14.41 -14.13 6.15
C THR A 114 -14.43 -14.37 4.64
N ARG A 115 -13.61 -15.29 4.13
CA ARG A 115 -13.61 -15.62 2.69
C ARG A 115 -14.94 -16.24 2.23
N GLU A 116 -15.66 -16.94 3.11
CA GLU A 116 -17.00 -17.48 2.84
C GLU A 116 -18.08 -16.39 2.87
N GLU A 117 -17.98 -15.43 3.77
CA GLU A 117 -18.95 -14.32 3.92
C GLU A 117 -18.88 -13.31 2.77
N TYR A 118 -17.68 -13.02 2.28
CA TYR A 118 -17.49 -12.11 1.14
C TYR A 118 -17.22 -12.93 -0.13
N GLU A 119 -18.28 -13.35 -0.81
CA GLU A 119 -18.24 -14.25 -1.99
C GLU A 119 -17.34 -13.74 -3.15
N GLU A 120 -17.08 -12.44 -3.19
CA GLU A 120 -16.25 -11.76 -4.21
C GLU A 120 -14.76 -11.64 -3.81
N LEU A 121 -14.35 -12.06 -2.61
CA LEU A 121 -12.94 -12.04 -2.20
C LEU A 121 -12.13 -13.09 -2.95
N LYS A 122 -11.61 -12.68 -4.10
CA LYS A 122 -10.72 -13.47 -4.94
C LYS A 122 -9.58 -12.60 -5.42
N GLU A 123 -8.38 -13.15 -5.33
CA GLU A 123 -7.20 -12.56 -5.93
C GLU A 123 -7.36 -12.56 -7.46
N GLU A 124 -7.28 -11.38 -8.08
CA GLU A 124 -7.22 -11.16 -9.52
C GLU A 124 -5.95 -11.79 -10.12
N ARG A 125 -4.83 -11.76 -9.38
CA ARG A 125 -3.57 -12.37 -9.82
C ARG A 125 -2.77 -12.99 -8.68
N LEU A 126 -3.10 -14.24 -8.34
CA LEU A 126 -2.32 -15.02 -7.37
C LEU A 126 -0.96 -15.44 -7.97
N ASN A 127 0.13 -14.87 -7.45
CA ASN A 127 1.50 -15.14 -7.91
C ASN A 127 2.52 -15.02 -6.76
N ASP A 128 2.54 -16.03 -5.91
CA ASP A 128 3.33 -16.07 -4.69
C ASP A 128 4.85 -15.93 -4.95
N ASP A 129 5.36 -16.55 -6.03
CA ASP A 129 6.77 -16.46 -6.41
C ASP A 129 7.19 -15.03 -6.73
N TYR A 130 6.35 -14.30 -7.47
CA TYR A 130 6.61 -12.89 -7.76
C TYR A 130 6.48 -12.03 -6.50
N LEU A 131 5.49 -12.29 -5.65
CA LEU A 131 5.28 -11.57 -4.40
C LEU A 131 6.54 -11.65 -3.51
N VAL A 132 7.04 -12.86 -3.27
CA VAL A 132 8.23 -13.11 -2.45
C VAL A 132 9.45 -12.43 -3.05
N LYS A 133 9.64 -12.55 -4.38
CA LYS A 133 10.75 -11.92 -5.09
C LYS A 133 10.68 -10.39 -5.00
N ALA A 134 9.50 -9.79 -5.18
CA ALA A 134 9.32 -8.35 -5.16
C ALA A 134 9.54 -7.77 -3.75
N LEU A 135 9.10 -8.47 -2.71
CA LEU A 135 9.32 -8.10 -1.32
C LEU A 135 10.76 -8.34 -0.86
N GLY A 136 11.50 -9.20 -1.55
CA GLY A 136 12.88 -9.56 -1.17
C GLY A 136 12.94 -10.53 0.01
N ILE A 137 11.90 -11.34 0.18
CA ILE A 137 11.77 -12.28 1.30
C ILE A 137 12.64 -13.52 1.06
N PRO A 138 13.45 -13.96 2.05
CA PRO A 138 14.19 -15.21 1.96
C PRO A 138 13.25 -16.41 1.73
N HIS A 139 13.69 -17.37 0.91
CA HIS A 139 12.86 -18.54 0.56
C HIS A 139 12.42 -19.35 1.79
N GLU A 140 13.21 -19.36 2.86
CA GLU A 140 12.90 -20.07 4.11
C GLU A 140 11.74 -19.46 4.90
N ASP A 141 11.51 -18.15 4.80
CA ASP A 141 10.43 -17.45 5.49
C ASP A 141 9.10 -17.46 4.71
N ASN A 142 9.17 -17.71 3.40
CA ASN A 142 8.01 -17.69 2.50
C ASN A 142 6.91 -18.68 2.92
N ALA A 143 7.27 -19.94 3.19
CA ALA A 143 6.29 -20.99 3.44
C ALA A 143 5.45 -20.76 4.71
N ASN A 144 5.97 -20.00 5.66
CA ASN A 144 5.25 -19.63 6.87
C ASN A 144 4.34 -18.43 6.63
N LEU A 145 4.81 -17.43 5.89
CA LEU A 145 4.03 -16.25 5.52
C LEU A 145 2.76 -16.63 4.75
N LEU A 146 2.87 -17.47 3.71
CA LEU A 146 1.73 -17.81 2.84
C LEU A 146 0.63 -18.64 3.53
N LYS A 147 0.92 -19.20 4.70
CA LYS A 147 -0.03 -19.97 5.51
C LYS A 147 -0.81 -19.12 6.50
N LEU A 148 -0.41 -17.86 6.69
CA LEU A 148 -1.11 -16.97 7.60
C LEU A 148 -2.49 -16.65 7.04
N THR A 149 -3.51 -16.78 7.89
CA THR A 149 -4.89 -16.38 7.60
C THR A 149 -5.26 -15.12 8.37
N SER A 150 -4.69 -14.94 9.57
CA SER A 150 -4.89 -13.74 10.37
C SER A 150 -4.25 -12.50 9.72
N PRO A 151 -5.01 -11.44 9.41
CA PRO A 151 -4.49 -10.20 8.85
C PRO A 151 -3.43 -9.55 9.75
N PHE A 152 -3.65 -9.55 11.07
CA PHE A 152 -2.73 -8.99 12.05
C PHE A 152 -1.39 -9.73 12.07
N GLN A 153 -1.41 -11.07 12.06
CA GLN A 153 -0.17 -11.85 12.00
C GLN A 153 0.54 -11.65 10.66
N ALA A 154 -0.21 -11.53 9.57
CA ALA A 154 0.34 -11.29 8.24
C ALA A 154 1.01 -9.92 8.15
N VAL A 155 0.36 -8.85 8.61
CA VAL A 155 0.94 -7.50 8.59
C VAL A 155 2.18 -7.39 9.46
N ASP A 156 2.16 -7.97 10.66
CA ASP A 156 3.30 -7.96 11.57
C ASP A 156 4.49 -8.68 10.91
N LYS A 157 4.25 -9.87 10.36
CA LYS A 157 5.31 -10.66 9.73
C LYS A 157 5.85 -9.99 8.47
N LEU A 158 4.99 -9.43 7.63
CA LEU A 158 5.39 -8.70 6.44
C LEU A 158 6.18 -7.43 6.78
N SER A 159 5.75 -6.69 7.80
CA SER A 159 6.44 -5.48 8.25
C SER A 159 7.85 -5.80 8.76
N GLU A 160 8.01 -6.90 9.51
CA GLU A 160 9.31 -7.42 9.95
C GLU A 160 10.21 -7.77 8.75
N LEU A 161 9.67 -8.55 7.80
CA LEU A 161 10.45 -9.05 6.66
C LEU A 161 10.88 -7.96 5.69
N VAL A 162 10.01 -6.98 5.44
CA VAL A 162 10.28 -5.87 4.50
C VAL A 162 11.02 -4.72 5.20
N GLY A 163 10.98 -4.65 6.53
CA GLY A 163 11.61 -3.60 7.32
C GLY A 163 10.93 -2.24 7.16
N ILE A 164 9.60 -2.22 7.02
CA ILE A 164 8.76 -1.02 6.99
C ILE A 164 7.46 -1.27 7.77
N SER A 165 6.86 -0.23 8.32
CA SER A 165 5.52 -0.35 8.90
C SER A 165 4.48 -0.41 7.79
N LEU A 166 3.77 -1.54 7.68
CA LEU A 166 2.62 -1.69 6.79
C LEU A 166 1.29 -1.37 7.50
N TRP A 167 1.30 -1.22 8.82
CA TRP A 167 0.13 -0.84 9.61
C TRP A 167 0.25 0.63 10.01
N SER A 168 -0.14 1.53 9.11
CA SER A 168 -0.08 2.97 9.34
C SER A 168 -1.14 3.68 8.53
N GLU A 169 -1.77 4.67 9.14
CA GLU A 169 -2.84 5.46 8.53
C GLU A 169 -2.62 6.95 8.76
N PHE A 170 -2.98 7.76 7.77
CA PHE A 170 -2.76 9.21 7.81
C PHE A 170 -3.51 9.88 8.98
N GLU A 171 -4.71 9.39 9.33
CA GLU A 171 -5.51 9.94 10.43
C GLU A 171 -4.84 9.77 11.80
N TRP A 172 -3.89 8.84 11.94
CA TRP A 172 -3.20 8.59 13.21
C TRP A 172 -2.03 9.54 13.42
N ILE A 173 -1.51 10.16 12.36
CA ILE A 173 -0.35 11.06 12.42
C ILE A 173 -0.55 12.17 13.46
N PRO A 174 -1.70 12.88 13.56
CA PRO A 174 -1.87 13.90 14.60
C PRO A 174 -1.84 13.37 16.05
N TYR A 175 -1.98 12.07 16.26
CA TYR A 175 -2.16 11.44 17.57
C TYR A 175 -0.99 10.53 17.97
N GLU A 176 -0.21 10.03 17.02
CA GLU A 176 0.89 9.09 17.25
C GLU A 176 2.26 9.72 16.99
N GLU A 177 3.02 9.95 18.07
CA GLU A 177 4.34 10.60 18.02
C GLU A 177 5.35 9.85 17.13
N THR A 178 5.28 8.52 17.08
CA THR A 178 6.12 7.69 16.21
C THR A 178 5.88 8.01 14.74
N LEU A 179 4.62 8.11 14.32
CA LEU A 179 4.26 8.45 12.94
C LEU A 179 4.60 9.91 12.60
N GLN A 180 4.41 10.84 13.54
CA GLN A 180 4.81 12.26 13.35
C GLN A 180 6.30 12.41 13.06
N ASN A 181 7.13 11.65 13.76
CA ASN A 181 8.57 11.69 13.59
C ASN A 181 9.02 10.95 12.31
N GLN A 182 8.24 9.97 11.85
CA GLN A 182 8.57 9.12 10.71
C GLN A 182 8.15 9.71 9.36
N TYR A 183 7.02 10.42 9.31
CA TYR A 183 6.42 10.90 8.07
C TYR A 183 6.54 12.42 7.92
N VAL A 184 6.93 12.85 6.73
CA VAL A 184 6.99 14.26 6.35
C VAL A 184 5.79 14.62 5.50
N LYS A 185 5.16 15.76 5.80
CA LYS A 185 3.99 16.27 5.08
C LYS A 185 4.42 17.04 3.82
N TYR A 186 3.82 16.71 2.69
CA TYR A 186 3.97 17.40 1.41
C TYR A 186 2.59 17.86 0.90
N GLU A 187 2.54 19.07 0.36
CA GLU A 187 1.32 19.66 -0.20
C GLU A 187 1.57 20.06 -1.65
N PHE A 188 0.68 19.64 -2.56
CA PHE A 188 0.73 19.97 -3.99
C PHE A 188 -0.55 20.68 -4.42
#